data_AF-A0A944JKE1-F1
#
_entry.id   AF-A0A944JKE1-F1
#
_cell.length_a   1.000
_cell.length_b   1.000
_cell.length_c   1.000
_cell.angle_alpha   90.00
_cell.angle_beta   90.00
_cell.angle_gamma   90.00
#
_symmetry.space_group_name_H-M   'P 1'
#
loop_
_entity.id
_entity.type
_entity.pdbx_description
1 polymer ?
#
loop_
_entity_poly.entity_id
_entity_poly.type
_entity_poly.pdbx_seq_one_letter_code
_entity_poly.pdbx_strand_id
1 'polypeptide(L)'
;MSRRLFTSESVTEGHPDKIADQISDTILDALIASDPTSRVAVETLITTGLVHVAGEVTTKAYAPIAQLVREKILEIGYDSSLKGFDGASCGVSVSIGAQSPDIAQGVDTAYEKRVEGDEDELDKQGAGDQGL
;
A
#
# COMPACT_ATOMS: atom_id res chain seq x y z
N MET A 1 33.74 17.82 -24.71
CA MET A 1 32.47 17.65 -23.98
C MET A 1 32.49 18.53 -22.75
N SER A 2 31.46 19.35 -22.51
CA SER A 2 31.35 20.10 -21.24
C SER A 2 30.93 19.15 -20.12
N ARG A 3 31.50 19.33 -18.93
CA ARG A 3 31.06 18.59 -17.72
C ARG A 3 29.83 19.30 -17.14
N ARG A 4 28.85 18.53 -16.68
CA ARG A 4 27.66 19.03 -15.96
C ARG A 4 27.61 18.39 -14.57
N LEU A 5 27.16 19.15 -13.58
CA LEU A 5 26.86 18.61 -12.26
C LEU A 5 25.46 17.99 -12.24
N PHE A 6 25.35 16.81 -11.63
CA PHE A 6 24.12 16.10 -11.38
C PHE A 6 24.16 15.55 -9.96
N THR A 7 23.03 15.63 -9.25
CA THR A 7 22.89 15.15 -7.87
C THR A 7 21.61 14.34 -7.76
N SER A 8 21.67 13.27 -6.99
CA SER A 8 20.55 12.43 -6.57
C SER A 8 20.78 12.05 -5.10
N GLU A 9 19.70 11.73 -4.40
CA GLU A 9 19.72 11.32 -3.00
C GLU A 9 18.92 10.04 -2.78
N SER A 10 19.14 9.42 -1.61
CA SER A 10 18.39 8.25 -1.15
C SER A 10 18.25 8.36 0.35
N VAL A 11 17.24 7.68 0.88
CA VAL A 11 17.01 7.50 2.30
C VAL A 11 17.10 6.02 2.65
N THR A 12 17.26 5.71 3.94
CA THR A 12 17.29 4.32 4.43
C THR A 12 15.86 3.80 4.62
N GLU A 13 15.72 2.49 4.84
CA GLU A 13 14.47 1.84 5.25
C GLU A 13 13.88 2.41 6.55
N GLY A 14 14.71 3.03 7.41
CA GLY A 14 14.30 3.67 8.65
C GLY A 14 13.81 5.11 8.50
N HIS A 15 13.83 5.69 7.29
CA HIS A 15 13.18 6.98 7.06
C HIS A 15 11.67 6.84 7.22
N PRO A 16 10.96 7.72 7.93
CA PRO A 16 9.52 7.55 8.22
C PRO A 16 8.67 7.32 6.97
N ASP A 17 8.95 8.03 5.88
CA ASP A 17 8.27 7.79 4.60
C ASP A 17 8.51 6.36 4.07
N LYS A 18 9.73 5.83 4.19
CA LYS A 18 10.04 4.45 3.79
C LYS A 18 9.51 3.40 4.75
N ILE A 19 9.29 3.73 6.02
CA ILE A 19 8.56 2.85 6.94
C ILE A 19 7.08 2.79 6.53
N ALA A 20 6.48 3.93 6.17
CA ALA A 20 5.11 3.99 5.69
C ALA A 20 4.91 3.16 4.41
N ASP A 21 5.79 3.34 3.42
CA ASP A 21 5.82 2.53 2.19
C ASP A 21 5.86 1.03 2.52
N GLN A 22 6.83 0.62 3.36
CA GLN A 22 7.00 -0.79 3.70
C GLN A 22 5.83 -1.39 4.50
N ILE A 23 5.17 -0.61 5.36
CA ILE A 23 3.98 -1.07 6.07
C ILE A 23 2.83 -1.29 5.08
N SER A 24 2.59 -0.34 4.17
CA SER A 24 1.57 -0.49 3.13
C SER A 24 1.82 -1.73 2.28
N ASP A 25 3.06 -1.95 1.84
CA ASP A 25 3.44 -3.14 1.07
C ASP A 25 3.35 -4.44 1.89
N THR A 26 3.66 -4.42 3.18
CA THR A 26 3.50 -5.60 4.06
C THR A 26 2.05 -6.05 4.14
N ILE A 27 1.11 -5.09 4.17
CA ILE A 27 -0.33 -5.38 4.18
C ILE A 27 -0.78 -5.91 2.83
N LEU A 28 -0.31 -5.31 1.73
CA LEU A 28 -0.52 -5.83 0.37
C LEU A 28 -0.06 -7.28 0.26
N ASP A 29 1.19 -7.56 0.63
CA ASP A 29 1.81 -8.90 0.56
C ASP A 29 1.01 -9.94 1.34
N ALA A 30 0.62 -9.62 2.56
CA ALA A 30 -0.17 -10.53 3.39
C ALA A 30 -1.53 -10.88 2.75
N LEU A 31 -2.17 -9.91 2.11
CA LEU A 31 -3.46 -10.09 1.45
C LEU A 31 -3.31 -10.89 0.14
N ILE A 32 -2.37 -10.52 -0.74
CA ILE A 32 -2.18 -11.20 -2.03
C ILE A 32 -1.62 -12.62 -1.88
N ALA A 33 -0.87 -12.90 -0.81
CA ALA A 33 -0.40 -14.24 -0.50
C ALA A 33 -1.55 -15.23 -0.24
N SER A 34 -2.67 -14.73 0.31
CA SER A 34 -3.85 -15.54 0.63
C SER A 34 -4.95 -15.43 -0.44
N ASP A 35 -5.11 -14.26 -1.06
CA ASP A 35 -6.04 -14.00 -2.15
C ASP A 35 -5.32 -13.18 -3.24
N PRO A 36 -4.78 -13.85 -4.28
CA PRO A 36 -4.05 -13.19 -5.37
C PRO A 36 -4.89 -12.19 -6.19
N THR A 37 -6.22 -12.19 -6.00
CA THR A 37 -7.14 -11.25 -6.66
C THR A 37 -7.52 -10.05 -5.78
N SER A 38 -6.87 -9.91 -4.62
CA SER A 38 -7.07 -8.77 -3.72
C SER A 38 -6.79 -7.46 -4.43
N ARG A 39 -7.68 -6.48 -4.25
CA ARG A 39 -7.46 -5.08 -4.62
C ARG A 39 -7.15 -4.31 -3.34
N VAL A 40 -5.96 -3.73 -3.28
CA VAL A 40 -5.43 -3.14 -2.05
C VAL A 40 -4.91 -1.74 -2.39
N ALA A 41 -5.56 -0.73 -1.84
CA ALA A 41 -5.07 0.65 -1.82
C ALA A 41 -4.96 1.06 -0.35
N VAL A 42 -3.79 0.81 0.25
CA VAL A 42 -3.56 1.04 1.68
C VAL A 42 -2.52 2.14 1.85
N GLU A 43 -2.91 3.15 2.61
CA GLU A 43 -2.11 4.32 2.94
C GLU A 43 -1.68 4.25 4.40
N THR A 44 -0.42 4.60 4.65
CA THR A 44 0.15 4.60 5.99
C THR A 44 0.65 5.98 6.36
N LEU A 45 0.13 6.53 7.46
CA LEU A 45 0.66 7.73 8.11
C LEU A 45 1.38 7.34 9.39
N ILE A 46 2.60 7.83 9.57
CA ILE A 46 3.41 7.58 10.77
C ILE A 46 3.71 8.89 11.45
N THR A 47 3.55 8.92 12.77
CA THR A 47 3.97 10.03 13.62
C THR A 47 4.37 9.52 15.00
N THR A 48 4.73 10.43 15.91
CA THR A 48 5.21 10.10 17.25
C THR A 48 4.24 9.17 17.97
N GLY A 49 4.67 7.92 18.16
CA GLY A 49 3.93 6.90 18.89
C GLY A 49 2.67 6.38 18.19
N LEU A 50 2.43 6.69 16.91
CA LEU A 50 1.23 6.27 16.19
C LEU A 50 1.54 5.86 14.74
N VAL A 51 0.96 4.74 14.35
CA VAL A 51 0.73 4.36 12.95
C VAL A 51 -0.76 4.42 12.67
N HIS A 52 -1.14 5.16 11.65
CA HIS A 52 -2.50 5.16 11.12
C HIS A 52 -2.50 4.50 9.73
N VAL A 53 -3.26 3.42 9.61
CA VAL A 53 -3.47 2.70 8.35
C VAL A 53 -4.87 3.00 7.86
N ALA A 54 -5.00 3.48 6.63
CA ALA A 54 -6.26 3.84 5.99
C ALA A 54 -6.31 3.36 4.54
N GLY A 55 -7.47 3.49 3.90
CA GLY A 55 -7.66 3.20 2.47
C GLY A 55 -8.74 2.17 2.21
N GLU A 56 -8.69 1.55 1.04
CA GLU A 56 -9.73 0.65 0.54
C GLU A 56 -9.17 -0.72 0.16
N VAL A 57 -9.82 -1.77 0.65
CA VAL A 57 -9.45 -3.15 0.37
C VAL A 57 -10.66 -3.95 -0.07
N THR A 58 -10.51 -4.70 -1.16
CA THR A 58 -11.43 -5.76 -1.58
C THR A 58 -10.67 -7.07 -1.63
N THR A 59 -11.00 -8.00 -0.73
CA THR A 59 -10.29 -9.26 -0.56
C THR A 59 -11.17 -10.31 0.13
N LYS A 60 -10.87 -11.59 -0.09
CA LYS A 60 -11.39 -12.71 0.73
C LYS A 60 -10.42 -13.11 1.84
N ALA A 61 -9.20 -12.56 1.84
CA ALA A 61 -8.18 -12.84 2.84
C ALA A 61 -8.44 -12.09 4.15
N TYR A 62 -7.74 -12.51 5.19
CA TYR A 62 -7.65 -11.81 6.46
C TYR A 62 -6.18 -11.51 6.76
N ALA A 63 -5.87 -10.26 7.10
CA ALA A 63 -4.56 -9.83 7.53
C ALA A 63 -4.64 -9.26 8.97
N PRO A 64 -3.82 -9.73 9.91
CA PRO A 64 -3.75 -9.16 11.26
C PRO A 64 -2.93 -7.86 11.24
N ILE A 65 -3.49 -6.79 10.67
CA ILE A 65 -2.79 -5.53 10.34
C ILE A 65 -1.98 -4.98 11.50
N ALA A 66 -2.56 -4.89 12.70
CA ALA A 66 -1.85 -4.35 13.86
C ALA A 66 -0.61 -5.18 14.25
N GLN A 67 -0.62 -6.49 14.03
CA GLN A 67 0.53 -7.34 14.26
C GLN A 67 1.59 -7.12 13.18
N LEU A 68 1.19 -7.16 11.90
CA LEU A 68 2.08 -6.97 10.75
C LEU A 68 2.82 -5.63 10.81
N VAL A 69 2.10 -4.55 11.15
CA VAL A 69 2.67 -3.21 11.35
C VAL A 69 3.79 -3.25 12.39
N ARG A 70 3.54 -3.85 13.56
CA ARG A 70 4.52 -3.92 14.64
C ARG A 70 5.73 -4.74 14.27
N GLU A 71 5.51 -5.92 13.67
CA GLU A 71 6.57 -6.81 13.22
C GLU A 71 7.47 -6.12 12.20
N LYS A 72 6.90 -5.40 11.22
CA LYS A 72 7.68 -4.65 10.23
C LYS A 72 8.50 -3.53 10.87
N ILE A 73 7.95 -2.79 11.83
CA ILE A 73 8.68 -1.73 12.56
C ILE A 73 9.85 -2.32 13.37
N LEU A 74 9.64 -3.47 14.02
CA LEU A 74 10.69 -4.17 14.76
C LEU A 74 11.78 -4.71 13.83
N GLU A 75 11.40 -5.24 12.67
CA GLU A 75 12.34 -5.71 11.63
C GLU A 75 13.24 -4.59 11.10
N ILE A 76 12.68 -3.41 10.84
CA ILE A 76 13.42 -2.19 10.45
C ILE A 76 14.38 -1.72 11.57
N GLY A 77 14.14 -2.12 12.81
CA GLY A 77 15.01 -1.88 13.96
C GLY A 77 14.51 -0.82 14.94
N TYR A 78 13.24 -0.40 14.88
CA TYR A 78 12.62 0.45 15.91
C TYR A 78 12.03 -0.43 17.03
N ASP A 79 12.92 -0.95 17.88
CA ASP A 79 12.66 -1.95 18.93
C ASP A 79 12.73 -1.41 20.37
N SER A 80 12.86 -0.08 20.52
CA SER A 80 13.03 0.56 21.82
C SER A 80 12.62 2.02 21.75
N SER A 81 11.85 2.50 22.74
CA SER A 81 11.45 3.91 22.82
C SER A 81 12.63 4.89 22.90
N LEU A 82 13.83 4.42 23.27
CA LEU A 82 15.06 5.22 23.22
C LEU A 82 15.43 5.67 21.80
N LYS A 83 14.94 4.98 20.76
CA LYS A 83 15.10 5.33 19.35
C LYS A 83 14.09 6.39 18.88
N GLY A 84 13.20 6.85 19.77
CA GLY A 84 12.12 7.81 19.47
C GLY A 84 10.86 7.17 18.88
N PHE A 85 10.92 5.90 18.49
CA PHE A 85 9.79 5.10 18.00
C PHE A 85 10.02 3.62 18.33
N ASP A 86 8.95 2.88 18.56
CA ASP A 86 9.04 1.50 19.04
C ASP A 86 7.81 0.68 18.60
N GLY A 87 8.04 -0.35 17.79
CA GLY A 87 7.00 -1.26 17.29
C GLY A 87 6.28 -2.03 18.40
N ALA A 88 6.93 -2.25 19.55
CA ALA A 88 6.30 -2.94 20.68
C ALA A 88 5.28 -2.07 21.43
N SER A 89 5.44 -0.74 21.39
CA SER A 89 4.62 0.18 22.21
C SER A 89 3.82 1.21 21.41
N CYS A 90 4.07 1.39 20.11
CA CYS A 90 3.32 2.34 19.29
C CYS A 90 1.81 2.02 19.23
N GLY A 91 0.97 3.03 19.10
CA GLY A 91 -0.44 2.85 18.74
C GLY A 91 -0.58 2.42 17.28
N VAL A 92 -1.57 1.58 16.98
CA VAL A 92 -1.96 1.26 15.61
C VAL A 92 -3.46 1.50 15.47
N SER A 93 -3.85 2.41 14.57
CA SER A 93 -5.23 2.74 14.27
C SER A 93 -5.54 2.35 12.82
N VAL A 94 -6.64 1.62 12.61
CA VAL A 94 -7.01 1.08 11.30
C VAL A 94 -8.37 1.64 10.87
N SER A 95 -8.38 2.30 9.72
CA SER A 95 -9.55 2.90 9.07
C SER A 95 -9.64 2.44 7.61
N ILE A 96 -9.82 1.13 7.39
CA ILE A 96 -9.93 0.54 6.05
C ILE A 96 -11.40 0.32 5.69
N GLY A 97 -11.79 0.80 4.52
CA GLY A 97 -13.09 0.57 3.89
C GLY A 97 -13.03 -0.45 2.75
N ALA A 98 -14.18 -0.67 2.11
CA ALA A 98 -14.27 -1.44 0.88
C ALA A 98 -14.06 -0.53 -0.34
N GLN A 99 -13.54 -1.08 -1.45
CA GLN A 99 -13.44 -0.34 -2.70
C GLN A 99 -14.82 0.13 -3.18
N SER A 100 -14.90 1.34 -3.73
CA SER A 100 -16.12 1.86 -4.34
C SER A 100 -16.58 0.97 -5.51
N PRO A 101 -17.87 0.58 -5.57
CA PRO A 101 -18.44 -0.14 -6.72
C PRO A 101 -18.27 0.61 -8.05
N ASP A 102 -18.26 1.96 -8.02
CA ASP A 102 -18.11 2.80 -9.21
C ASP A 102 -16.70 2.70 -9.80
N ILE A 103 -15.69 2.51 -8.94
CA ILE A 103 -14.31 2.22 -9.36
C ILE A 103 -14.22 0.76 -9.82
N ALA A 104 -14.83 -0.15 -9.06
CA ALA A 104 -14.76 -1.58 -9.34
C ALA A 104 -15.26 -1.92 -10.75
N GLN A 105 -16.43 -1.41 -11.14
CA GLN A 105 -16.99 -1.61 -12.49
C GLN A 105 -16.08 -1.05 -13.61
N GLY A 106 -15.33 0.02 -13.32
CA GLY A 106 -14.39 0.65 -14.23
C GLY A 106 -13.25 -0.28 -14.59
N VAL A 107 -12.72 -0.95 -13.55
CA VAL A 107 -11.60 -1.90 -13.65
C VAL A 107 -12.05 -3.27 -14.12
N ASP A 108 -13.17 -3.78 -13.59
CA ASP A 108 -13.67 -5.14 -13.87
C ASP A 108 -14.04 -5.35 -15.33
N THR A 109 -14.46 -4.29 -16.04
CA THR A 109 -14.80 -4.37 -17.46
C THR A 109 -14.40 -3.07 -18.11
N ALA A 110 -13.33 -3.05 -18.90
CA ALA A 110 -12.77 -1.83 -19.50
C ALA A 110 -13.75 -1.09 -20.43
N TYR A 111 -13.39 0.15 -20.80
CA TYR A 111 -14.23 1.00 -21.65
C TYR A 111 -14.42 0.40 -23.04
N GLU A 112 -13.34 -0.09 -23.64
CA GLU A 112 -13.22 -0.75 -24.93
C GLU A 112 -14.23 -1.91 -25.02
N LYS A 113 -14.27 -2.73 -23.98
CA LYS A 113 -15.23 -3.83 -23.88
C LYS A 113 -16.67 -3.37 -23.68
N ARG A 114 -16.92 -2.34 -22.86
CA ARG A 114 -18.28 -1.84 -22.58
C ARG A 114 -18.90 -1.08 -23.76
N VAL A 115 -18.08 -0.39 -24.55
CA VAL A 115 -18.54 0.61 -25.53
C VAL A 115 -18.20 0.20 -26.96
N GLU A 116 -17.00 -0.32 -27.20
CA GLU A 116 -16.50 -0.64 -28.53
C GLU A 116 -16.76 -2.10 -28.92
N GLY A 117 -17.10 -2.93 -27.93
CA GLY A 117 -17.43 -4.34 -28.13
C GLY A 117 -16.21 -5.22 -28.33
N ASP A 118 -15.06 -4.80 -27.80
CA ASP A 118 -13.83 -5.59 -27.91
C ASP A 118 -13.97 -6.95 -27.22
N GLU A 119 -13.44 -7.98 -27.88
CA GLU A 119 -13.44 -9.37 -27.43
C GLU A 119 -12.05 -9.82 -26.97
N ASP A 120 -10.99 -9.02 -27.14
CA ASP A 120 -9.66 -9.37 -26.63
C ASP A 120 -9.70 -9.55 -25.11
N GLU A 121 -9.16 -10.67 -24.64
CA GLU A 121 -9.06 -11.00 -23.24
C GLU A 121 -8.15 -10.03 -22.47
N LEU A 122 -7.13 -9.48 -23.14
CA LEU A 122 -6.19 -8.53 -22.54
C LEU A 122 -6.82 -7.15 -22.33
N ASP A 123 -7.79 -6.78 -23.14
CA ASP A 123 -8.49 -5.49 -23.06
C ASP A 123 -9.70 -5.53 -22.11
N LYS A 124 -9.87 -6.64 -21.37
CA LYS A 124 -10.98 -6.77 -20.40
C LYS A 124 -10.83 -5.88 -19.18
N GLN A 125 -9.60 -5.63 -18.73
CA GLN A 125 -9.34 -4.89 -17.49
C GLN A 125 -9.06 -3.42 -17.78
N GLY A 126 -9.87 -2.55 -17.19
CA GLY A 126 -9.67 -1.10 -17.29
C GLY A 126 -8.59 -0.60 -16.33
N ALA A 127 -8.00 0.56 -16.65
CA ALA A 127 -7.20 1.31 -15.69
C ALA A 127 -8.07 1.72 -14.48
N GLY A 128 -7.50 1.66 -13.28
CA GLY A 128 -8.20 2.02 -12.04
C GLY A 128 -8.35 3.51 -11.81
N ASP A 129 -7.52 4.31 -12.47
CA ASP A 129 -7.58 5.76 -12.48
C ASP A 129 -6.89 6.28 -13.76
N GLN A 130 -7.02 7.58 -14.03
CA GLN A 130 -6.17 8.28 -15.00
C GLN A 130 -4.71 8.30 -14.56
N GLY A 131 -3.77 8.41 -15.50
CA GLY A 131 -2.33 8.43 -15.21
C GLY A 131 -1.50 9.13 -16.30
N LEU A 132 -0.25 9.44 -15.98
CA LEU A 132 0.74 10.08 -16.86
C LEU A 132 2.02 9.26 -16.92
#